data_AF-A0A811T827-F1
#
_entry.id   AF-A0A811T827-F1
#
_cell.length_a   1.000
_cell.length_b   1.000
_cell.length_c   1.000
_cell.angle_alpha   90.00
_cell.angle_beta   90.00
_cell.angle_gamma   90.00
#
_symmetry.space_group_name_H-M   'P 1'
#
loop_
_entity.id
_entity.type
_entity.pdbx_description
1 polymer ?
#
loop_
_entity_poly.entity_id
_entity_poly.type
_entity_poly.pdbx_seq_one_letter_code
_entity_poly.pdbx_strand_id
1 'polypeptide(L)'
;MTLETCKEMIKDMFYRMELPFPDNKIEIYSDSNDEYTSTLKDFYCETCITYGQLIKIKKSGRLVEKIKVKVFGGPSPRDIETTDIEKSLCQC
;
A
#
# COMPACT_ATOMS: atom_id res chain seq x y z
N MET A 1 2.35 -10.80 5.64
CA MET A 1 3.70 -10.52 5.12
C MET A 1 4.60 -10.31 6.32
N THR A 2 5.86 -10.77 6.31
CA THR A 2 6.79 -10.47 7.42
C THR A 2 7.46 -9.13 7.17
N LEU A 3 7.93 -8.47 8.25
CA LEU A 3 8.71 -7.22 8.14
C LEU A 3 9.92 -7.38 7.23
N GLU A 4 10.63 -8.51 7.33
CA GLU A 4 11.83 -8.78 6.53
C GLU A 4 11.51 -8.88 5.03
N THR A 5 10.45 -9.61 4.67
CA THR A 5 10.01 -9.69 3.28
C THR A 5 9.55 -8.33 2.74
N CYS A 6 8.90 -7.52 3.58
CA CYS A 6 8.53 -6.14 3.23
C CYS A 6 9.77 -5.29 2.94
N LYS A 7 10.79 -5.35 3.79
CA LYS A 7 12.05 -4.60 3.63
C LYS A 7 12.76 -4.95 2.34
N GLU A 8 12.96 -6.22 2.04
CA GLU A 8 13.63 -6.63 0.80
C GLU A 8 12.82 -6.21 -0.44
N MET A 9 11.49 -6.26 -0.40
CA MET A 9 10.65 -5.79 -1.50
C MET A 9 10.80 -4.28 -1.74
N ILE A 10 10.72 -3.46 -0.68
CA ILE A 10 10.85 -2.00 -0.80
C ILE A 10 12.27 -1.59 -1.19
N LYS A 11 13.28 -2.31 -0.70
CA LYS A 11 14.67 -2.14 -1.11
C LYS A 11 14.86 -2.41 -2.61
N ASP A 12 14.28 -3.48 -3.12
CA ASP A 12 14.29 -3.76 -4.56
C ASP A 12 13.60 -2.66 -5.36
N MET A 13 12.46 -2.13 -4.88
CA MET A 13 11.82 -0.96 -5.51
C MET A 13 12.75 0.25 -5.51
N PHE A 14 13.39 0.56 -4.38
CA PHE A 14 14.28 1.70 -4.22
C PHE A 14 15.46 1.66 -5.20
N TYR A 15 16.04 0.49 -5.44
CA TYR A 15 17.18 0.36 -6.36
C TYR A 15 16.79 0.27 -7.84
N ARG A 16 15.55 -0.13 -8.16
CA ARG A 16 15.12 -0.41 -9.54
C ARG A 16 14.22 0.66 -10.14
N MET A 17 13.59 1.50 -9.31
CA MET A 17 12.74 2.59 -9.75
C MET A 17 13.51 3.91 -9.82
N GLU A 18 12.94 4.87 -10.54
CA GLU A 18 13.41 6.25 -10.49
C GLU A 18 13.24 6.80 -9.06
N LEU A 19 14.29 7.46 -8.54
CA LEU A 19 14.25 8.03 -7.20
C LEU A 19 13.30 9.24 -7.17
N PRO A 20 12.36 9.30 -6.21
CA PRO A 20 11.41 10.40 -6.14
C PRO A 20 12.04 11.66 -5.53
N PHE A 21 11.52 12.80 -5.95
CA PHE A 21 11.86 14.12 -5.43
C PHE A 21 10.61 14.81 -4.87
N PRO A 22 10.72 15.87 -4.05
CA PRO A 22 9.55 16.53 -3.47
C PRO A 22 8.53 17.06 -4.49
N ASP A 23 8.99 17.41 -5.69
CA ASP A 23 8.21 17.86 -6.84
C ASP A 23 7.76 16.73 -7.78
N ASN A 24 8.41 15.56 -7.72
CA ASN A 24 8.02 14.34 -8.43
C ASN A 24 8.02 13.13 -7.48
N LYS A 25 6.92 12.99 -6.74
CA LYS A 25 6.78 12.00 -5.67
C LYS A 25 6.45 10.62 -6.21
N ILE A 26 6.92 9.59 -5.53
CA ILE A 26 6.45 8.23 -5.78
C ILE A 26 5.07 8.04 -5.14
N GLU A 27 4.16 7.43 -5.88
CA GLU A 27 2.82 7.10 -5.41
C GLU A 27 2.71 5.60 -5.16
N ILE A 28 2.29 5.23 -3.95
CA ILE A 28 2.18 3.85 -3.51
C ILE A 28 0.77 3.64 -2.97
N TYR A 29 0.13 2.55 -3.38
CA TYR A 29 -1.20 2.15 -2.92
C TYR A 29 -1.18 0.66 -2.60
N SER A 30 -1.58 0.28 -1.39
CA SER A 30 -1.61 -1.15 -1.00
C SER A 30 -2.81 -1.48 -0.12
N ASP A 31 -3.28 -2.72 -0.17
CA ASP A 31 -4.36 -3.25 0.69
C ASP A 31 -3.83 -4.08 1.88
N SER A 32 -2.54 -3.91 2.15
CA SER A 32 -1.75 -4.83 2.96
C SER A 32 -1.29 -4.17 4.27
N ASN A 33 -0.43 -4.87 4.99
CA ASN A 33 -0.20 -4.80 6.43
C ASN A 33 0.60 -3.55 6.88
N ASP A 34 0.60 -3.27 8.19
CA ASP A 34 1.17 -2.04 8.79
C ASP A 34 2.68 -1.85 8.56
N GLU A 35 3.42 -2.92 8.24
CA GLU A 35 4.88 -2.88 8.06
C GLU A 35 5.33 -2.01 6.89
N TYR A 36 4.46 -1.75 5.91
CA TYR A 36 4.79 -0.82 4.82
C TYR A 36 5.04 0.60 5.32
N THR A 37 4.29 1.04 6.33
CA THR A 37 4.41 2.40 6.87
C THR A 37 5.80 2.65 7.44
N SER A 38 6.33 1.72 8.23
CA SER A 38 7.67 1.84 8.80
C SER A 38 8.75 1.61 7.73
N THR A 39 8.57 0.60 6.88
CA THR A 39 9.56 0.27 5.84
C THR A 39 9.72 1.40 4.82
N LEU A 40 8.64 2.06 4.39
CA LEU A 40 8.74 3.16 3.43
C LEU A 40 9.54 4.34 3.97
N LYS A 41 9.47 4.62 5.28
CA LYS A 41 10.27 5.67 5.93
C LYS A 41 11.75 5.34 5.99
N ASP A 42 12.12 4.06 6.03
CA ASP A 42 13.52 3.63 6.04
C ASP A 42 14.22 3.91 4.69
N PHE A 43 13.46 3.97 3.59
CA PHE A 43 14.02 4.12 2.23
C PHE A 43 13.73 5.47 1.58
N TYR A 44 12.61 6.12 1.89
CA TYR A 44 12.21 7.37 1.26
C TYR A 44 11.94 8.46 2.28
N CYS A 45 12.29 9.70 1.94
CA CYS A 45 11.89 10.86 2.72
C CYS A 45 10.37 11.05 2.63
N GLU A 46 9.71 11.38 3.74
CA GLU A 46 8.25 11.60 3.79
C GLU A 46 7.77 12.67 2.80
N THR A 47 8.63 13.65 2.46
CA THR A 47 8.32 14.69 1.47
C THR A 47 8.26 14.18 0.03
N CYS A 48 8.89 13.02 -0.26
CA CYS A 48 9.00 12.43 -1.59
C CYS A 48 8.00 11.31 -1.85
N ILE A 49 7.12 11.00 -0.89
CA ILE A 49 6.18 9.88 -0.99
C ILE A 49 4.72 10.34 -0.83
N THR A 50 3.85 9.71 -1.60
CA THR A 50 2.40 9.71 -1.42
C THR A 50 1.98 8.26 -1.21
N TYR A 51 1.48 7.92 -0.02
CA TYR A 51 1.11 6.54 0.33
C TYR A 51 -0.31 6.46 0.86
N GLY A 52 -1.15 5.68 0.17
CA GLY A 52 -2.51 5.33 0.59
C GLY A 52 -2.65 3.83 0.89
N GLN A 53 -3.41 3.51 1.93
CA GLN A 53 -3.63 2.13 2.38
C GLN A 53 -5.11 1.79 2.42
N LEU A 54 -5.49 0.62 1.91
CA LEU A 54 -6.83 0.07 1.99
C LEU A 54 -6.89 -1.02 3.07
N ILE A 55 -7.54 -0.73 4.20
CA ILE A 55 -7.76 -1.70 5.27
C ILE A 55 -9.08 -2.45 5.00
N LYS A 56 -8.99 -3.78 4.88
CA LYS A 56 -10.14 -4.67 4.66
C LYS A 56 -10.58 -5.29 5.98
N ILE A 57 -11.78 -4.96 6.45
CA ILE A 57 -12.35 -5.57 7.66
C ILE A 57 -13.13 -6.81 7.25
N LYS A 58 -12.77 -7.95 7.82
CA LYS A 58 -13.46 -9.23 7.61
C LYS A 58 -14.16 -9.70 8.88
N LYS A 59 -15.40 -10.15 8.75
CA LYS A 59 -16.15 -10.85 9.82
C LYS A 59 -16.52 -12.24 9.33
N SER A 60 -16.16 -13.25 10.11
CA SER A 60 -16.40 -14.66 9.76
C SER A 60 -15.89 -15.04 8.36
N GLY A 61 -14.70 -14.53 8.00
CA GLY A 61 -14.08 -14.76 6.70
C GLY A 61 -14.63 -13.94 5.53
N ARG A 62 -15.72 -13.19 5.71
CA ARG A 62 -16.34 -12.34 4.66
C ARG A 62 -15.88 -10.90 4.80
N LEU A 63 -15.56 -10.25 3.69
CA LEU A 63 -15.31 -8.82 3.64
C LEU A 63 -16.61 -8.08 3.98
N VAL A 64 -16.57 -7.22 4.99
CA VAL A 64 -17.74 -6.43 5.41
C VAL A 64 -17.54 -4.94 5.24
N GLU A 65 -16.29 -4.48 5.22
CA GLU A 65 -15.97 -3.07 5.14
C GLU A 65 -14.56 -2.84 4.58
N LYS A 66 -14.40 -1.69 3.92
CA LYS A 66 -13.16 -1.20 3.36
C LYS A 66 -12.92 0.21 3.89
N ILE A 67 -11.78 0.41 4.55
CA ILE A 67 -11.36 1.72 5.08
C ILE A 67 -10.18 2.21 4.24
N LYS A 68 -10.28 3.42 3.69
CA LYS A 68 -9.21 4.07 2.93
C LYS A 68 -8.47 5.03 3.84
N VAL A 69 -7.17 4.80 4.03
CA VAL A 69 -6.30 5.55 4.93
C VAL A 69 -5.26 6.30 4.12
N LYS A 70 -5.11 7.59 4.41
CA LYS A 70 -4.01 8.41 3.90
C LYS A 70 -2.86 8.31 4.89
N VAL A 71 -1.76 7.68 4.52
CA VAL A 71 -0.64 7.43 5.43
C VAL A 71 0.42 8.52 5.26
N PHE A 72 0.87 8.77 4.02
CA PHE A 72 1.82 9.85 3.71
C PHE A 72 1.33 10.71 2.56
N GLY A 73 1.67 12.00 2.60
CA GLY A 73 1.31 12.95 1.56
C GLY A 73 -0.20 13.17 1.47
N GLY A 74 -0.68 13.40 0.24
CA GLY A 74 -2.08 13.74 -0.03
C GLY A 74 -2.75 12.81 -1.05
N PRO A 75 -2.73 11.47 -0.87
CA PRO A 75 -3.35 10.56 -1.83
C PRO A 75 -4.84 10.84 -1.94
N SER A 76 -5.36 10.78 -3.17
CA SER A 76 -6.80 10.83 -3.40
C SER A 76 -7.43 9.51 -2.95
N PRO A 77 -8.52 9.53 -2.17
CA PRO A 77 -9.23 8.31 -1.81
C PRO A 77 -9.73 7.50 -3.01
N ARG A 78 -9.82 8.09 -4.20
CA ARG A 78 -10.21 7.35 -5.42
C ARG A 78 -9.11 6.41 -5.89
N ASP A 79 -7.86 6.74 -5.61
CA ASP A 79 -6.69 5.96 -6.07
C ASP A 79 -6.33 4.86 -5.06
N ILE A 80 -6.84 4.96 -3.83
CA ILE A 80 -6.78 3.92 -2.79
C ILE A 80 -7.89 2.88 -3.04
N GLU A 81 -7.89 2.26 -4.21
CA GLU A 81 -8.82 1.19 -4.58
C GLU A 81 -8.03 0.01 -5.11
N THR A 82 -8.37 -1.20 -4.67
CA THR A 82 -7.87 -2.44 -5.30
C THR A 82 -9.06 -3.15 -5.94
N THR A 83 -8.86 -3.68 -7.16
CA THR A 83 -9.91 -4.28 -7.98
C THR A 83 -10.66 -5.37 -7.20
N ASP A 84 -11.98 -5.30 -7.20
CA ASP A 84 -12.89 -6.29 -6.57
C ASP A 84 -13.00 -7.58 -7.38
N ILE A 85 -11.88 -8.23 -7.68
CA ILE A 85 -11.92 -9.63 -8.09
C ILE A 85 -11.95 -10.47 -6.81
N GLU A 86 -13.09 -10.45 -6.11
CA GLU A 86 -13.44 -11.59 -5.28
C GLU A 86 -13.56 -12.78 -6.24
N LYS A 87 -12.70 -13.80 -6.09
CA LYS A 87 -13.02 -15.11 -6.66
C LYS A 87 -14.30 -15.57 -5.96
N SER A 88 -15.45 -15.22 -6.52
CA SER A 88 -16.66 -15.99 -6.34
C SER A 88 -16.28 -17.42 -6.72
N LEU A 89 -16.19 -18.30 -5.72
CA LEU A 89 -15.99 -19.72 -5.93
C LEU A 89 -17.03 -20.15 -6.96
N CYS A 90 -16.58 -20.38 -8.20
CA CYS A 90 -17.36 -21.11 -9.17
C CYS A 90 -17.50 -22.51 -8.56
N GLN A 91 -18.64 -22.78 -7.93
CA GLN A 91 -19.03 -24.11 -7.54
C GLN A 91 -19.46 -24.82 -8.82
N CYS A 92 -18.51 -25.54 -9.44
CA CYS A 92 -18.80 -26.62 -10.36
C CYS A 92 -18.81 -27.93 -9.59
#